data_AF-A0A520WVA3-F1
#
_entry.id   AF-A0A520WVA3-F1
#
_cell.length_a   1.000
_cell.length_b   1.000
_cell.length_c   1.000
_cell.angle_alpha   90.00
_cell.angle_beta   90.00
_cell.angle_gamma   90.00
#
_symmetry.space_group_name_H-M   'P 1'
#
loop_
_entity.id
_entity.type
_entity.pdbx_description
1 polymer ?
#
loop_
_entity_poly.entity_id
_entity_poly.type
_entity_poly.pdbx_seq_one_letter_code
_entity_poly.pdbx_strand_id
1 'polypeptide(L)'
;MHATIFDIDGTLLQSVAVDDALYREAVGAVLGPVRLRPSLHEYDYVTDTGVLVQILADNNLPAEPEPMEEIKSYFVEALRRHIEKHGPFVEIPGAADLLRSLSGSTSHAVAIATGGWRESAELKLKSAGFEFEHFPLVTANDHHERTGIMEIALSHLGSSFKSVTYYGDGPWDRDACMSLGWEFVAVGPELGGLKDFRSLVSCKQ
;
A
#
# COMPACT_ATOMS: atom_id res chain seq x y z
N MET A 1 -21.86 -10.28 6.41
CA MET A 1 -20.69 -9.41 6.63
C MET A 1 -20.04 -9.15 5.29
N HIS A 2 -19.47 -7.96 5.10
CA HIS A 2 -18.72 -7.55 3.92
C HIS A 2 -17.25 -7.36 4.33
N ALA A 3 -16.31 -7.80 3.50
CA ALA A 3 -14.90 -7.49 3.71
C ALA A 3 -14.59 -6.16 3.01
N THR A 4 -13.89 -5.27 3.68
CA THR A 4 -13.48 -3.97 3.14
C THR A 4 -11.99 -3.78 3.39
N ILE A 5 -11.22 -3.73 2.32
CA ILE A 5 -9.76 -3.75 2.36
C ILE A 5 -9.24 -2.48 1.71
N PHE A 6 -8.21 -1.87 2.30
CA PHE A 6 -7.65 -0.61 1.84
C PHE A 6 -6.16 -0.77 1.51
N ASP A 7 -5.73 -0.25 0.37
CA ASP A 7 -4.34 0.15 0.16
C ASP A 7 -3.97 1.39 1.00
N ILE A 8 -2.71 1.81 1.00
CA ILE A 8 -2.20 2.98 1.72
C ILE A 8 -1.86 4.13 0.78
N ASP A 9 -0.91 3.93 -0.13
CA ASP A 9 -0.31 4.99 -0.93
C ASP A 9 -1.30 5.46 -1.99
N GLY A 10 -1.60 6.76 -2.03
CA GLY A 10 -2.64 7.30 -2.91
C GLY A 10 -4.08 6.96 -2.52
N THR A 11 -4.25 6.06 -1.55
CA THR A 11 -5.55 5.56 -1.09
C THR A 11 -5.93 6.10 0.29
N LEU A 12 -5.18 5.79 1.34
CA LEU A 12 -5.37 6.38 2.67
C LEU A 12 -4.52 7.65 2.84
N LEU A 13 -3.35 7.71 2.17
CA LEU A 13 -2.36 8.77 2.31
C LEU A 13 -1.95 9.37 0.97
N GLN A 14 -1.63 10.65 0.96
CA GLN A 14 -1.00 11.36 -0.16
C GLN A 14 0.51 11.17 -0.14
N SER A 15 0.97 9.98 -0.51
CA SER A 15 2.39 9.58 -0.37
C SER A 15 3.05 9.10 -1.67
N VAL A 16 2.30 8.72 -2.71
CA VAL A 16 2.80 8.06 -3.94
C VAL A 16 4.11 8.67 -4.49
N ALA A 17 4.13 9.98 -4.74
CA ALA A 17 5.28 10.63 -5.37
C ALA A 17 6.52 10.69 -4.47
N VAL A 18 6.33 10.85 -3.15
CA VAL A 18 7.42 10.86 -2.19
C VAL A 18 7.95 9.44 -1.99
N ASP A 19 7.05 8.47 -1.90
CA ASP A 19 7.36 7.08 -1.68
C ASP A 19 8.22 6.50 -2.82
N ASP A 20 7.78 6.64 -4.08
CA ASP A 20 8.53 6.19 -5.27
C ASP A 20 9.90 6.88 -5.36
N ALA A 21 9.97 8.19 -5.09
CA ALA A 21 11.23 8.93 -5.14
C ALA A 21 12.25 8.43 -4.11
N LEU A 22 11.82 8.25 -2.85
CA LEU A 22 12.71 7.78 -1.77
C LEU A 22 13.06 6.30 -1.92
N TYR A 23 12.16 5.48 -2.46
CA TYR A 23 12.43 4.08 -2.77
C TYR A 23 13.55 3.98 -3.82
N ARG A 24 13.44 4.73 -4.91
CA ARG A 24 14.48 4.77 -5.97
C ARG A 24 15.80 5.32 -5.47
N GLU A 25 15.78 6.32 -4.58
CA GLU A 25 16.97 6.83 -3.88
C GLU A 25 17.65 5.71 -3.08
N ALA A 26 16.89 4.95 -2.29
CA ALA A 26 17.41 3.87 -1.46
C ALA A 26 18.04 2.74 -2.28
N VAL A 27 17.39 2.34 -3.38
CA VAL A 27 17.94 1.36 -4.31
C VAL A 27 19.28 1.83 -4.87
N GLY A 28 19.35 3.08 -5.35
CA GLY A 28 20.58 3.65 -5.91
C GLY A 28 21.68 3.86 -4.88
N ALA A 29 21.33 4.15 -3.62
CA ALA A 29 22.29 4.34 -2.54
C ALA A 29 23.04 3.04 -2.19
N VAL A 30 22.36 1.89 -2.23
CA VAL A 30 22.94 0.59 -1.87
C VAL A 30 23.56 -0.12 -3.07
N LEU A 31 22.84 -0.17 -4.20
CA LEU A 31 23.30 -0.91 -5.38
C LEU A 31 24.22 -0.10 -6.30
N GLY A 32 24.31 1.22 -6.09
CA GLY A 32 24.98 2.12 -7.02
C GLY A 32 24.19 2.29 -8.34
N PRO A 33 24.87 2.60 -9.46
CA PRO A 33 24.22 2.80 -10.74
C PRO A 33 23.55 1.53 -11.27
N VAL A 34 22.22 1.49 -11.18
CA VAL A 34 21.38 0.40 -11.72
C VAL A 34 20.37 0.93 -12.74
N ARG A 35 19.98 0.09 -13.69
CA ARG A 35 18.86 0.34 -14.58
C ARG A 35 17.56 0.23 -13.78
N LEU A 36 16.75 1.29 -13.82
CA LEU A 36 15.40 1.33 -13.29
C LEU A 36 14.42 1.51 -14.45
N ARG A 37 13.27 0.83 -14.41
CA ARG A 37 12.19 1.11 -15.36
C ARG A 37 11.62 2.52 -15.10
N PRO A 38 11.31 3.31 -16.14
CA PRO A 38 10.81 4.68 -16.01
C PRO A 38 9.53 4.80 -15.18
N SER A 39 8.64 3.81 -15.26
CA SER A 39 7.36 3.82 -14.58
C SER A 39 7.13 2.55 -13.77
N LEU A 40 6.35 2.66 -12.70
CA LEU A 40 5.86 1.51 -11.93
C LEU A 40 5.01 0.56 -12.79
N HIS A 41 4.28 1.08 -13.79
CA HIS A 41 3.47 0.27 -14.72
C HIS A 41 4.28 -0.68 -15.59
N GLU A 42 5.60 -0.47 -15.67
CA GLU A 42 6.46 -1.34 -16.45
C GLU A 42 6.93 -2.55 -15.65
N TYR A 43 6.64 -2.65 -14.34
CA TYR A 43 6.93 -3.82 -13.53
C TYR A 43 5.72 -4.77 -13.45
N ASP A 44 5.98 -6.07 -13.48
CA ASP A 44 4.94 -7.11 -13.40
C ASP A 44 4.35 -7.19 -11.98
N TYR A 45 5.23 -7.08 -10.99
CA TYR A 45 4.87 -7.07 -9.57
C TYR A 45 5.11 -5.69 -8.95
N VAL A 46 4.07 -4.84 -8.92
CA VAL A 46 4.14 -3.47 -8.38
C VAL A 46 4.03 -3.47 -6.85
N THR A 47 5.00 -4.10 -6.17
CA THR A 47 5.15 -4.11 -4.71
C THR A 47 6.61 -3.82 -4.38
N ASP A 48 6.94 -3.30 -3.19
CA ASP A 48 8.34 -2.97 -2.85
C ASP A 48 9.27 -4.18 -3.02
N THR A 49 8.83 -5.36 -2.57
CA THR A 49 9.57 -6.63 -2.76
C THR A 49 9.59 -7.07 -4.22
N GLY A 50 8.45 -7.01 -4.91
CA GLY A 50 8.32 -7.46 -6.30
C GLY A 50 9.09 -6.59 -7.28
N VAL A 51 9.06 -5.27 -7.09
CA VAL A 51 9.83 -4.28 -7.85
C VAL A 51 11.32 -4.49 -7.60
N LEU A 52 11.74 -4.67 -6.34
CA LEU A 52 13.16 -4.89 -6.03
C LEU A 52 13.70 -6.14 -6.70
N VAL A 53 12.97 -7.27 -6.61
CA VAL A 53 13.37 -8.52 -7.26
C VAL A 53 13.53 -8.34 -8.78
N GLN A 54 12.63 -7.59 -9.41
CA GLN A 54 12.73 -7.30 -10.85
C GLN A 54 13.87 -6.34 -11.17
N ILE A 55 14.15 -5.34 -10.34
CA ILE A 55 15.32 -4.46 -10.50
C ILE A 55 16.61 -5.29 -10.43
N LEU A 56 16.73 -6.20 -9.46
CA LEU A 56 17.91 -7.07 -9.34
C LEU A 56 18.06 -7.95 -10.59
N ALA A 57 16.98 -8.57 -11.05
CA ALA A 57 16.97 -9.37 -12.27
C ALA A 57 17.35 -8.54 -13.53
N ASP A 58 16.77 -7.36 -13.69
CA ASP A 58 17.06 -6.43 -14.80
C ASP A 58 18.55 -6.06 -14.88
N ASN A 59 19.22 -6.03 -13.73
CA ASN A 59 20.63 -5.67 -13.59
C ASN A 59 21.59 -6.86 -13.47
N ASN A 60 21.10 -8.10 -13.60
CA ASN A 60 21.88 -9.34 -13.41
C ASN A 60 22.54 -9.41 -12.02
N LEU A 61 21.88 -8.87 -11.00
CA LEU A 61 22.31 -8.94 -9.60
C LEU A 61 21.58 -10.08 -8.89
N PRO A 62 22.23 -10.78 -7.95
CA PRO A 62 21.58 -11.84 -7.21
C PRO A 62 20.57 -11.26 -6.20
N ALA A 63 19.45 -11.96 -6.02
CA ALA A 63 18.43 -11.63 -5.03
C ALA A 63 18.84 -12.15 -3.63
N GLU A 64 19.89 -11.55 -3.09
CA GLU A 64 20.41 -11.89 -1.75
C GLU A 64 19.65 -11.12 -0.65
N PRO A 65 19.40 -11.73 0.52
CA PRO A 65 18.66 -11.07 1.60
C PRO A 65 19.35 -9.81 2.15
N GLU A 66 20.68 -9.78 2.18
CA GLU A 66 21.45 -8.69 2.81
C GLU A 66 21.26 -7.34 2.08
N PRO A 67 21.46 -7.23 0.75
CA PRO A 67 21.12 -6.01 0.01
C PRO A 67 19.66 -5.59 0.14
N MET A 68 18.72 -6.54 0.22
CA MET A 68 17.30 -6.21 0.36
C MET A 68 16.99 -5.54 1.70
N GLU A 69 17.54 -6.08 2.80
CA GLU A 69 17.37 -5.48 4.13
C GLU A 69 18.10 -4.13 4.27
N GLU A 70 19.26 -3.97 3.62
CA GLU A 70 19.97 -2.70 3.60
C GLU A 70 19.19 -1.61 2.84
N ILE A 71 18.64 -1.92 1.66
CA ILE A 71 17.79 -1.01 0.89
C ILE A 71 16.56 -0.60 1.68
N LYS A 72 15.86 -1.57 2.29
CA LYS A 72 14.70 -1.30 3.14
C LYS A 72 15.06 -0.39 4.31
N SER A 73 16.18 -0.64 4.97
CA SER A 73 16.66 0.21 6.07
C SER A 73 16.95 1.64 5.61
N TYR A 74 17.60 1.80 4.46
CA TYR A 74 17.87 3.12 3.89
C TYR A 74 16.57 3.85 3.53
N PHE A 75 15.62 3.15 2.90
CA PHE A 75 14.33 3.71 2.51
C PHE A 75 13.51 4.19 3.71
N VAL A 76 13.39 3.36 4.75
CA VAL A 76 12.68 3.73 5.98
C VAL A 76 13.35 4.93 6.65
N GLU A 77 14.67 4.99 6.67
CA GLU A 77 15.38 6.15 7.21
C GLU A 77 15.19 7.41 6.37
N ALA A 78 15.15 7.28 5.04
CA ALA A 78 14.84 8.39 4.13
C ALA A 78 13.42 8.93 4.39
N LEU A 79 12.44 8.05 4.62
CA LEU A 79 11.08 8.43 5.03
C LEU A 79 11.07 9.17 6.38
N ARG A 80 11.84 8.71 7.38
CA ARG A 80 11.95 9.41 8.68
C ARG A 80 12.47 10.83 8.50
N ARG A 81 13.58 10.99 7.77
CA ARG A 81 14.16 12.31 7.47
C ARG A 81 13.18 13.20 6.69
N HIS A 82 12.41 12.63 5.77
CA HIS A 82 11.37 13.36 5.06
C HIS A 82 10.32 13.90 6.04
N ILE A 83 9.80 13.03 6.93
CA ILE A 83 8.78 13.41 7.92
C ILE A 83 9.29 14.48 8.88
N GLU A 84 10.53 14.35 9.37
CA GLU A 84 11.16 15.34 10.26
C GLU A 84 11.28 16.72 9.59
N LYS A 85 11.58 16.74 8.30
CA LYS A 85 11.83 17.97 7.53
C LYS A 85 10.56 18.63 7.01
N HIS A 86 9.59 17.83 6.56
CA HIS A 86 8.42 18.30 5.82
C HIS A 86 7.11 18.15 6.60
N GLY A 87 7.15 17.47 7.74
CA GLY A 87 5.96 17.13 8.52
C GLY A 87 5.38 15.76 8.14
N PRO A 88 4.29 15.36 8.81
CA PRO A 88 3.67 14.06 8.58
C PRO A 88 3.06 13.93 7.18
N PHE A 89 2.87 12.68 6.76
CA PHE A 89 2.09 12.40 5.54
C PHE A 89 0.65 12.87 5.70
N VAL A 90 0.07 13.33 4.58
CA VAL A 90 -1.28 13.90 4.57
C VAL A 90 -2.29 12.81 4.24
N GLU A 91 -3.34 12.70 5.04
CA GLU A 91 -4.48 11.83 4.78
C GLU A 91 -5.22 12.19 3.48
N ILE A 92 -5.74 11.18 2.77
CA ILE A 92 -6.81 11.38 1.78
C ILE A 92 -8.11 11.70 2.53
N PRO A 93 -8.73 12.88 2.36
CA PRO A 93 -9.68 13.41 3.33
C PRO A 93 -10.82 12.45 3.70
N GLY A 94 -10.96 12.14 5.00
CA GLY A 94 -12.02 11.30 5.56
C GLY A 94 -11.71 9.79 5.57
N ALA A 95 -10.53 9.36 5.12
CA ALA A 95 -10.08 7.98 5.16
C ALA A 95 -10.00 7.42 6.60
N ALA A 96 -9.45 8.18 7.54
CA ALA A 96 -9.35 7.79 8.95
C ALA A 96 -10.74 7.71 9.61
N ASP A 97 -11.63 8.67 9.30
CA ASP A 97 -13.02 8.64 9.74
C ASP A 97 -13.78 7.43 9.20
N LEU A 98 -13.57 7.10 7.92
CA LEU A 98 -14.19 5.92 7.32
C LEU A 98 -13.69 4.63 7.97
N LEU A 99 -12.38 4.47 8.16
CA LEU A 99 -11.81 3.30 8.84
C LEU A 99 -12.40 3.13 10.24
N ARG A 100 -12.47 4.20 11.04
CA ARG A 100 -13.12 4.17 12.36
C ARG A 100 -14.59 3.79 12.28
N SER A 101 -15.33 4.37 11.34
CA SER A 101 -16.76 4.08 11.14
C SER A 101 -17.01 2.62 10.77
N LEU A 102 -16.19 2.06 9.87
CA LEU A 102 -16.29 0.66 9.47
C LEU A 102 -15.87 -0.29 10.60
N SER A 103 -14.85 0.05 11.39
CA SER A 103 -14.40 -0.72 12.55
C SER A 103 -15.50 -0.85 13.61
N GLY A 104 -16.29 0.20 13.83
CA GLY A 104 -17.46 0.17 14.74
C GLY A 104 -18.69 -0.56 14.19
N SER A 105 -18.65 -1.04 12.94
CA SER A 105 -19.80 -1.66 12.27
C SER A 105 -19.84 -3.18 12.50
N THR A 106 -21.03 -3.72 12.73
CA THR A 106 -21.24 -5.19 12.80
C THR A 106 -21.41 -5.83 11.42
N SER A 107 -21.49 -5.02 10.34
CA SER A 107 -21.68 -5.52 8.98
C SER A 107 -20.40 -5.57 8.15
N HIS A 108 -19.30 -4.97 8.63
CA HIS A 108 -18.02 -4.91 7.94
C HIS A 108 -16.90 -5.56 8.75
N ALA A 109 -15.98 -6.22 8.05
CA ALA A 109 -14.66 -6.59 8.54
C ALA A 109 -13.61 -5.84 7.72
N VAL A 110 -12.61 -5.27 8.39
CA VAL A 110 -11.67 -4.31 7.77
C VAL A 110 -10.24 -4.80 7.88
N ALA A 111 -9.50 -4.77 6.76
CA ALA A 111 -8.06 -4.98 6.72
C ALA A 111 -7.37 -3.89 5.89
N ILE A 112 -6.05 -3.81 6.05
CA ILE A 112 -5.16 -2.99 5.22
C ILE A 112 -4.22 -3.95 4.48
N ALA A 113 -4.12 -3.77 3.17
CA ALA A 113 -3.30 -4.61 2.30
C ALA A 113 -2.59 -3.71 1.29
N THR A 114 -1.27 -3.60 1.40
CA THR A 114 -0.48 -2.63 0.63
C THR A 114 0.71 -3.26 -0.08
N GLY A 115 1.12 -2.63 -1.19
CA GLY A 115 2.36 -2.94 -1.88
C GLY A 115 3.63 -2.47 -1.18
N GLY A 116 3.53 -1.59 -0.18
CA GLY A 116 4.68 -1.15 0.59
C GLY A 116 5.23 -2.21 1.54
N TRP A 117 6.49 -2.09 1.94
CA TRP A 117 7.02 -2.82 3.09
C TRP A 117 6.35 -2.41 4.40
N ARG A 118 6.32 -3.31 5.37
CA ARG A 118 5.65 -3.09 6.67
C ARG A 118 6.17 -1.86 7.39
N GLU A 119 7.49 -1.71 7.44
CA GLU A 119 8.16 -0.65 8.17
C GLU A 119 7.86 0.74 7.57
N SER A 120 7.79 0.85 6.23
CA SER A 120 7.42 2.09 5.55
C SER A 120 5.93 2.38 5.71
N ALA A 121 5.07 1.38 5.51
CA ALA A 121 3.62 1.48 5.69
C ALA A 121 3.24 1.98 7.10
N GLU A 122 3.77 1.34 8.14
CA GLU A 122 3.50 1.73 9.52
C GLU A 122 4.02 3.13 9.84
N LEU A 123 5.22 3.48 9.38
CA LEU A 123 5.80 4.81 9.60
C LEU A 123 4.91 5.90 8.99
N LYS A 124 4.45 5.70 7.76
CA LYS A 124 3.57 6.63 7.04
C LYS A 124 2.23 6.79 7.79
N LEU A 125 1.55 5.69 8.12
CA LEU A 125 0.28 5.69 8.85
C LEU A 125 0.41 6.36 10.23
N LYS A 126 1.45 6.01 11.01
CA LYS A 126 1.71 6.61 12.33
C LYS A 126 1.93 8.12 12.23
N SER A 127 2.69 8.58 11.22
CA SER A 127 2.92 10.02 11.02
C SER A 127 1.61 10.78 10.78
N ALA A 128 0.69 10.19 10.02
CA ALA A 128 -0.61 10.77 9.69
C ALA A 128 -1.66 10.64 10.81
N GLY A 129 -1.33 9.99 11.94
CA GLY A 129 -2.23 9.83 13.08
C GLY A 129 -3.32 8.78 12.88
N PHE A 130 -3.12 7.80 11.99
CA PHE A 130 -4.04 6.68 11.86
C PHE A 130 -3.91 5.72 13.05
N GLU A 131 -5.04 5.30 13.60
CA GLU A 131 -5.14 4.19 14.55
C GLU A 131 -5.38 2.91 13.74
N PHE A 132 -4.33 2.15 13.42
CA PHE A 132 -4.43 1.01 12.51
C PHE A 132 -4.04 -0.33 13.12
N GLU A 133 -3.49 -0.32 14.34
CA GLU A 133 -2.93 -1.49 15.03
C GLU A 133 -3.96 -2.60 15.32
N HIS A 134 -5.25 -2.27 15.22
CA HIS A 134 -6.35 -3.20 15.42
C HIS A 134 -6.86 -3.84 14.12
N PHE A 135 -6.37 -3.40 12.95
CA PHE A 135 -6.67 -4.03 11.67
C PHE A 135 -5.55 -4.99 11.28
N PRO A 136 -5.86 -6.12 10.63
CA PRO A 136 -4.85 -6.88 9.92
C PRO A 136 -4.15 -5.98 8.90
N LEU A 137 -2.83 -5.87 9.01
CA LEU A 137 -1.96 -5.19 8.04
C LEU A 137 -1.12 -6.23 7.33
N VAL A 138 -1.31 -6.37 6.01
CA VAL A 138 -0.54 -7.28 5.15
C VAL A 138 0.18 -6.47 4.07
N THR A 139 1.43 -6.85 3.80
CA THR A 139 2.41 -5.97 3.17
C THR A 139 3.30 -6.73 2.19
N ALA A 140 4.20 -6.03 1.51
CA ALA A 140 5.20 -6.68 0.66
C ALA A 140 6.22 -7.55 1.43
N ASN A 141 6.26 -7.47 2.77
CA ASN A 141 7.05 -8.41 3.59
C ASN A 141 6.40 -9.80 3.60
N ASP A 142 5.07 -9.87 3.40
CA ASP A 142 4.28 -11.10 3.53
C ASP A 142 4.13 -11.82 2.19
N HIS A 143 4.09 -11.08 1.08
CA HIS A 143 4.07 -11.63 -0.27
C HIS A 143 4.59 -10.63 -1.31
N HIS A 144 5.22 -11.11 -2.39
CA HIS A 144 5.76 -10.24 -3.44
C HIS A 144 4.73 -9.84 -4.50
N GLU A 145 3.67 -10.63 -4.72
CA GLU A 145 2.57 -10.30 -5.64
C GLU A 145 1.39 -9.65 -4.90
N ARG A 146 0.77 -8.63 -5.51
CA ARG A 146 -0.38 -7.89 -4.96
C ARG A 146 -1.56 -8.81 -4.61
N THR A 147 -1.93 -9.73 -5.49
CA THR A 147 -3.02 -10.68 -5.26
C THR A 147 -2.79 -11.54 -4.02
N GLY A 148 -1.57 -12.04 -3.81
CA GLY A 148 -1.23 -12.80 -2.60
C GLY A 148 -1.31 -11.95 -1.33
N ILE A 149 -0.86 -10.69 -1.35
CA ILE A 149 -1.03 -9.75 -0.23
C ILE A 149 -2.51 -9.59 0.12
N MET A 150 -3.35 -9.37 -0.90
CA MET A 150 -4.79 -9.20 -0.75
C MET A 150 -5.47 -10.45 -0.19
N GLU A 151 -5.20 -11.63 -0.74
CA GLU A 151 -5.78 -12.90 -0.28
C GLU A 151 -5.39 -13.22 1.17
N ILE A 152 -4.13 -12.98 1.55
CA ILE A 152 -3.68 -13.12 2.95
C ILE A 152 -4.47 -12.15 3.85
N ALA A 153 -4.66 -10.90 3.45
CA ALA A 153 -5.45 -9.94 4.22
C ALA A 153 -6.91 -10.37 4.40
N LEU A 154 -7.54 -10.90 3.35
CA LEU A 154 -8.89 -11.47 3.45
C LEU A 154 -8.93 -12.66 4.43
N SER A 155 -7.92 -13.53 4.39
CA SER A 155 -7.85 -14.71 5.27
C SER A 155 -7.79 -14.34 6.76
N HIS A 156 -7.14 -13.22 7.09
CA HIS A 156 -7.09 -12.70 8.46
C HIS A 156 -8.43 -12.14 8.94
N LEU A 157 -9.35 -11.80 8.03
CA LEU A 157 -10.71 -11.39 8.38
C LEU A 157 -11.64 -12.58 8.64
N GLY A 158 -11.22 -13.79 8.27
CA GLY A 158 -12.01 -15.02 8.39
C GLY A 158 -12.57 -15.47 7.04
N SER A 159 -13.73 -16.11 7.05
CA SER A 159 -14.35 -16.71 5.86
C SER A 159 -15.81 -16.30 5.69
N SER A 160 -16.35 -16.49 4.48
CA SER A 160 -17.77 -16.30 4.14
C SER A 160 -18.27 -14.84 4.14
N PHE A 161 -17.67 -14.01 3.30
CA PHE A 161 -18.14 -12.65 3.04
C PHE A 161 -19.17 -12.59 1.91
N LYS A 162 -20.14 -11.67 2.02
CA LYS A 162 -21.14 -11.42 0.96
C LYS A 162 -20.53 -10.71 -0.24
N SER A 163 -19.57 -9.83 0.01
CA SER A 163 -18.73 -9.17 -0.98
C SER A 163 -17.37 -8.85 -0.36
N VAL A 164 -16.38 -8.67 -1.22
CA VAL A 164 -15.05 -8.18 -0.86
C VAL A 164 -14.81 -6.93 -1.69
N THR A 165 -14.62 -5.80 -1.03
CA THR A 165 -14.36 -4.52 -1.68
C THR A 165 -12.95 -4.07 -1.34
N TYR A 166 -12.16 -3.70 -2.35
CA TYR A 166 -10.83 -3.13 -2.20
C TYR A 166 -10.81 -1.68 -2.67
N TYR A 167 -10.20 -0.81 -1.88
CA TYR A 167 -9.94 0.58 -2.23
C TYR A 167 -8.46 0.72 -2.58
N GLY A 168 -8.17 1.23 -3.77
CA GLY A 168 -6.81 1.38 -4.29
C GLY A 168 -6.74 2.50 -5.33
N ASP A 169 -5.55 3.02 -5.60
CA ASP A 169 -5.34 4.15 -6.51
C ASP A 169 -4.75 3.73 -7.87
N GLY A 170 -4.04 2.59 -7.90
CA GLY A 170 -3.28 2.17 -9.05
C GLY A 170 -3.99 1.17 -9.97
N PRO A 171 -3.64 1.13 -11.27
CA PRO A 171 -4.11 0.10 -12.21
C PRO A 171 -3.81 -1.32 -11.73
N TRP A 172 -2.69 -1.54 -11.03
CA TRP A 172 -2.34 -2.84 -10.45
C TRP A 172 -3.34 -3.31 -9.39
N ASP A 173 -3.97 -2.39 -8.65
CA ASP A 173 -5.01 -2.73 -7.67
C ASP A 173 -6.32 -3.11 -8.36
N ARG A 174 -6.70 -2.35 -9.40
CA ARG A 174 -7.84 -2.69 -10.26
C ARG A 174 -7.67 -4.07 -10.87
N ASP A 175 -6.51 -4.33 -11.47
CA ASP A 175 -6.24 -5.56 -12.20
C ASP A 175 -6.17 -6.76 -11.24
N ALA A 176 -5.62 -6.58 -10.03
CA ALA A 176 -5.67 -7.58 -8.97
C ALA A 176 -7.10 -7.86 -8.48
N CYS A 177 -7.94 -6.84 -8.32
CA CYS A 177 -9.36 -7.05 -7.98
C CYS A 177 -10.11 -7.80 -9.07
N MET A 178 -9.85 -7.46 -10.34
CA MET A 178 -10.46 -8.15 -11.47
C MET A 178 -10.08 -9.64 -11.50
N SER A 179 -8.82 -9.98 -11.23
CA SER A 179 -8.37 -11.38 -11.22
C SER A 179 -8.94 -12.18 -10.05
N LEU A 180 -9.11 -11.53 -8.88
CA LEU A 180 -9.69 -12.14 -7.68
C LEU A 180 -11.24 -12.15 -7.68
N GLY A 181 -11.87 -11.45 -8.63
CA GLY A 181 -13.33 -11.30 -8.67
C GLY A 181 -13.88 -10.42 -7.55
N TRP A 182 -13.09 -9.44 -7.08
CA TRP A 182 -13.45 -8.51 -6.01
C TRP A 182 -14.03 -7.21 -6.57
N GLU A 183 -14.81 -6.52 -5.75
CA GLU A 183 -15.27 -5.17 -6.06
C GLU A 183 -14.09 -4.19 -5.89
N PHE A 184 -13.81 -3.39 -6.91
CA PHE A 184 -12.77 -2.36 -6.85
C PHE A 184 -13.39 -0.97 -6.77
N VAL A 185 -12.91 -0.17 -5.83
CA VAL A 185 -13.24 1.25 -5.73
C VAL A 185 -11.97 2.05 -5.93
N ALA A 186 -11.89 2.72 -7.09
CA ALA A 186 -10.79 3.61 -7.42
C ALA A 186 -10.75 4.81 -6.46
N VAL A 187 -9.54 5.14 -5.99
CA VAL A 187 -9.22 6.33 -5.22
C VAL A 187 -8.19 7.16 -5.99
N GLY A 188 -8.20 8.46 -5.81
CA GLY A 188 -7.22 9.35 -6.42
C GLY A 188 -7.45 9.64 -7.92
N PRO A 189 -6.60 10.50 -8.50
CA PRO A 189 -6.81 11.06 -9.83
C PRO A 189 -6.45 10.10 -10.97
N GLU A 190 -5.56 9.14 -10.74
CA GLU A 190 -5.01 8.28 -11.80
C GLU A 190 -6.08 7.45 -12.51
N LEU A 191 -6.99 6.88 -11.72
CA LEU A 191 -8.14 6.11 -12.21
C LEU A 191 -9.44 6.91 -12.23
N GLY A 192 -9.38 8.23 -11.97
CA GLY A 192 -10.57 9.08 -11.88
C GLY A 192 -11.50 8.73 -10.71
N GLY A 193 -10.92 8.26 -9.60
CA GLY A 193 -11.62 7.72 -8.45
C GLY A 193 -12.07 8.76 -7.41
N LEU A 194 -12.37 8.27 -6.22
CA LEU A 194 -12.73 9.08 -5.05
C LEU A 194 -11.58 10.03 -4.69
N LYS A 195 -11.91 11.31 -4.46
CA LYS A 195 -10.95 12.32 -3.98
C LYS A 195 -11.07 12.58 -2.49
N ASP A 196 -12.17 12.12 -1.89
CA ASP A 196 -12.42 12.14 -0.46
C ASP A 196 -13.41 11.03 -0.09
N PHE A 197 -13.34 10.56 1.15
CA PHE A 197 -14.20 9.52 1.71
C PHE A 197 -15.36 10.06 2.54
N ARG A 198 -15.47 11.39 2.73
CA ARG A 198 -16.45 11.99 3.67
C ARG A 198 -17.89 11.71 3.24
N SER A 199 -18.15 11.61 1.94
CA SER A 199 -19.46 11.21 1.41
C SER A 199 -19.87 9.78 1.80
N LEU A 200 -18.91 8.88 1.99
CA LEU A 200 -19.15 7.49 2.38
C LEU A 200 -19.41 7.34 3.89
N VAL A 201 -18.89 8.27 4.70
CA VAL A 201 -19.15 8.32 6.14
C VAL A 201 -20.61 8.74 6.42
N SER A 202 -21.15 9.69 5.65
CA SER A 202 -22.52 10.20 5.85
C SER A 202 -23.63 9.25 5.38
N CYS A 203 -23.33 8.24 4.56
CA CYS A 203 -24.32 7.30 4.00
C CYS A 203 -24.64 6.10 4.92
N LYS A 204 -24.00 5.98 6.09
CA LYS A 204 -24.13 4.81 6.98
C LYS A 204 -24.71 5.12 8.37
N GLN A 205 -25.41 6.25 8.52
CA GLN A 205 -26.30 6.51 9.66
C GLN A 205 -27.74 6.09 9.35
#